data_AF-A0A939VVD0-F1
#
_entry.id   AF-A0A939VVD0-F1
#
_cell.length_a   1.000
_cell.length_b   1.000
_cell.length_c   1.000
_cell.angle_alpha   90.00
_cell.angle_beta   90.00
_cell.angle_gamma   90.00
#
_symmetry.space_group_name_H-M   'P 1'
#
loop_
_entity.id
_entity.type
_entity.pdbx_description
1 polymer ?
#
loop_
_entity_poly.entity_id
_entity_poly.type
_entity_poly.pdbx_seq_one_letter_code
_entity_poly.pdbx_strand_id
1 'polypeptide(L)'
;MSSFKKLWLFLFLIFTAVPGFAEENLFKNADWSQWKGTNAVGWSVMSEKERLPDGVLKLFLKRDRKTFWDNAVGQRLQKPEPGFYKVGIDAKGQGLHAVVFWIQIKMADGKSVYRTQTHTVKADIPDWKSFSYVFDIPEGAAWVYVQCSGRAEKNNQDAVVWFTRPLFRKALPEEKQKAESQIVSKKVSTPPVGKYLQQIVPCIPKKHPRLFCSEDTLSDLKRKVLSGEYQEFIGKLKLRTEKQYDKLLKYYKTDNGLGPKEPAGRRYHPLSEWGRTAGSAAILYRLTGEKKWAEMGIDLLKKLTPWYNQRFKLERAVGWYGFSRILAVLAWDWLYDVMTPEDRDAIAREMIAHCKWLTDLKFIRMMCPKGEGLNGPGSGFYSAHCMLPWYAGIVYRGEGYDDAFFEKQLETGLAGHLAMLANRNSMAGDDGGSVNSTPGYCYGTYNNVEFWFFLSWKALTGKNISEDFSGMGLFPFWLTYTLF
;
A
#
# COMPACT_ATOMS: atom_id res chain seq x y z
N MET A 1 -8.29 16.43 23.38
CA MET A 1 -7.56 15.12 23.46
C MET A 1 -6.38 15.27 24.40
N SER A 2 -6.28 14.43 25.45
CA SER A 2 -5.16 14.41 26.40
C SER A 2 -3.82 14.15 25.71
N SER A 3 -2.71 14.59 26.32
CA SER A 3 -1.33 14.34 25.86
C SER A 3 -1.09 12.86 25.52
N PHE A 4 -1.65 11.97 26.35
CA PHE A 4 -1.60 10.52 26.19
C PHE A 4 -2.04 10.01 24.81
N LYS A 5 -3.19 10.50 24.30
CA LYS A 5 -3.73 10.04 23.01
C LYS A 5 -2.91 10.56 21.81
N LYS A 6 -2.23 11.69 21.93
CA LYS A 6 -1.45 12.29 20.84
C LYS A 6 -0.12 11.57 20.62
N LEU A 7 0.59 11.19 21.69
CA LEU A 7 1.82 10.40 21.58
C LEU A 7 1.56 8.93 21.23
N TRP A 8 0.51 8.34 21.82
CA TRP A 8 0.11 6.98 21.44
C TRP A 8 -0.20 6.93 19.95
N LEU A 9 -0.99 7.85 19.41
CA LEU A 9 -1.24 7.94 17.97
C LEU A 9 0.05 8.18 17.17
N PHE A 10 0.95 9.06 17.62
CA PHE A 10 2.21 9.35 16.93
C PHE A 10 3.14 8.12 16.83
N LEU A 11 3.41 7.44 17.93
CA LEU A 11 4.25 6.23 17.93
C LEU A 11 3.50 5.01 17.37
N PHE A 12 2.17 4.97 17.47
CA PHE A 12 1.33 3.95 16.83
C PHE A 12 1.42 4.07 15.30
N LEU A 13 1.29 5.29 14.78
CA LEU A 13 1.40 5.58 13.36
C LEU A 13 2.79 5.24 12.82
N ILE A 14 3.87 5.46 13.58
CA ILE A 14 5.24 5.14 13.15
C ILE A 14 5.58 3.65 13.32
N PHE A 15 5.17 3.00 14.41
CA PHE A 15 5.72 1.69 14.82
C PHE A 15 4.72 0.52 14.96
N THR A 16 3.40 0.74 14.95
CA THR A 16 2.42 -0.34 15.24
C THR A 16 1.45 -0.66 14.12
N ALA A 17 1.59 -0.11 12.93
CA ALA A 17 0.89 -0.62 11.76
C ALA A 17 1.53 -1.92 11.25
N VAL A 18 1.24 -2.96 12.02
CA VAL A 18 1.45 -4.38 11.76
C VAL A 18 0.08 -4.96 11.39
N PRO A 19 -0.05 -5.76 10.33
CA PRO A 19 -1.15 -6.71 10.21
C PRO A 19 -1.02 -7.67 11.40
N GLY A 20 -1.78 -7.41 12.46
CA GLY A 20 -1.67 -8.15 13.72
C GLY A 20 -2.19 -7.39 14.95
N PHE A 21 -1.98 -6.07 15.06
CA PHE A 21 -2.45 -5.33 16.24
C PHE A 21 -3.94 -4.95 16.18
N ALA A 22 -4.44 -4.66 14.96
CA ALA A 22 -5.88 -4.61 14.71
C ALA A 22 -6.53 -6.00 14.82
N GLU A 23 -5.79 -7.08 14.55
CA GLU A 23 -6.29 -8.45 14.64
C GLU A 23 -6.37 -8.95 16.09
N GLU A 24 -5.42 -8.60 16.96
CA GLU A 24 -5.37 -9.14 18.34
C GLU A 24 -6.37 -8.53 19.33
N ASN A 25 -6.92 -7.33 19.08
CA ASN A 25 -7.82 -6.66 20.04
C ASN A 25 -9.28 -6.54 19.57
N LEU A 26 -9.57 -6.67 18.27
CA LEU A 26 -10.94 -6.70 17.75
C LEU A 26 -11.51 -8.12 17.61
N PHE A 27 -10.67 -9.17 17.61
CA PHE A 27 -11.09 -10.53 17.18
C PHE A 27 -10.89 -11.65 18.22
N LYS A 28 -10.58 -11.31 19.48
CA LYS A 28 -10.34 -12.29 20.57
C LYS A 28 -11.56 -13.11 20.99
N ASN A 29 -12.77 -12.73 20.57
CA ASN A 29 -14.01 -13.42 20.92
C ASN A 29 -14.55 -14.33 19.80
N ALA A 30 -13.82 -14.49 18.68
CA ALA A 30 -14.22 -15.42 17.63
C ALA A 30 -13.59 -16.81 17.87
N ASP A 31 -14.41 -17.87 17.84
CA ASP A 31 -13.95 -19.26 17.90
C ASP A 31 -13.34 -19.66 16.54
N TRP A 32 -12.02 -19.90 16.54
CA TRP A 32 -11.22 -20.22 15.35
C TRP A 32 -10.97 -21.72 15.16
N SER A 33 -11.60 -22.60 15.97
CA SER A 33 -11.45 -24.06 15.84
C SER A 33 -11.89 -24.63 14.49
N GLN A 34 -12.59 -23.84 13.67
CA GLN A 34 -13.11 -24.24 12.35
C GLN A 34 -12.20 -23.92 11.15
N TRP A 35 -11.04 -23.29 11.34
CA TRP A 35 -10.15 -22.90 10.23
C TRP A 35 -8.88 -23.76 10.18
N LYS A 36 -8.90 -24.81 9.35
CA LYS A 36 -7.71 -25.55 8.90
C LYS A 36 -7.66 -25.61 7.37
N GLY A 37 -6.57 -25.09 6.81
CA GLY A 37 -6.04 -25.43 5.48
C GLY A 37 -6.73 -24.75 4.29
N THR A 38 -6.03 -23.81 3.65
CA THR A 38 -6.36 -23.34 2.30
C THR A 38 -5.39 -23.97 1.30
N ASN A 39 -5.84 -25.03 0.62
CA ASN A 39 -5.31 -25.44 -0.67
C ASN A 39 -6.14 -24.74 -1.75
N ALA A 40 -5.50 -24.41 -2.88
CA ALA A 40 -6.18 -23.90 -4.07
C ALA A 40 -7.22 -24.91 -4.57
N VAL A 41 -8.44 -24.47 -4.83
CA VAL A 41 -9.49 -25.27 -5.48
C VAL A 41 -9.98 -24.53 -6.71
N GLY A 42 -9.86 -25.17 -7.87
CA GLY A 42 -10.40 -24.69 -9.13
C GLY A 42 -11.89 -25.00 -9.26
N TRP A 43 -12.58 -24.20 -10.07
CA TRP A 43 -13.92 -24.51 -10.53
C TRP A 43 -13.87 -25.54 -11.66
N SER A 44 -14.73 -26.55 -11.58
CA SER A 44 -15.15 -27.32 -12.75
C SER A 44 -16.20 -26.52 -13.50
N VAL A 45 -15.92 -26.12 -14.75
CA VAL A 45 -16.97 -25.65 -15.66
C VAL A 45 -17.88 -26.85 -15.93
N MET A 46 -19.02 -26.95 -15.25
CA MET A 46 -20.06 -27.90 -15.65
C MET A 46 -21.10 -27.21 -16.51
N SER A 47 -21.15 -27.70 -17.75
CA SER A 47 -22.26 -27.66 -18.72
C SER A 47 -22.66 -26.32 -19.35
N GLU A 48 -22.57 -26.35 -20.68
CA GLU A 48 -23.22 -25.53 -21.72
C GLU A 48 -22.91 -24.03 -21.79
N LYS A 49 -22.05 -23.69 -22.76
CA LYS A 49 -22.06 -22.38 -23.40
C LYS A 49 -23.30 -22.30 -24.30
N GLU A 50 -24.35 -21.66 -23.82
CA GLU A 50 -25.44 -21.28 -24.72
C GLU A 50 -25.07 -19.96 -25.40
N ARG A 51 -24.88 -20.00 -26.73
CA ARG A 51 -24.82 -18.79 -27.56
C ARG A 51 -26.25 -18.40 -27.90
N LEU A 52 -26.70 -17.28 -27.37
CA LEU A 52 -27.99 -16.72 -27.75
C LEU A 52 -27.93 -16.06 -29.15
N PRO A 53 -29.08 -15.91 -29.85
CA PRO A 53 -29.16 -15.37 -31.21
C PRO A 53 -28.56 -13.96 -31.42
N ASP A 54 -28.37 -13.20 -30.34
CA ASP A 54 -27.82 -11.84 -30.30
C ASP A 54 -26.31 -11.79 -30.00
N GLY A 55 -25.64 -12.94 -29.91
CA GLY A 55 -24.22 -13.02 -29.60
C GLY A 55 -23.89 -12.83 -28.12
N VAL A 56 -24.89 -12.86 -27.23
CA VAL A 56 -24.70 -12.89 -25.78
C VAL A 56 -24.14 -14.25 -25.37
N LEU A 57 -23.00 -14.22 -24.66
CA LEU A 57 -22.48 -15.40 -23.99
C LEU A 57 -23.07 -15.47 -22.59
N LYS A 58 -23.86 -16.51 -22.30
CA LYS A 58 -24.31 -16.82 -20.94
C LYS A 58 -23.36 -17.82 -20.30
N LEU A 59 -22.93 -17.52 -19.06
CA LEU A 59 -22.16 -18.43 -18.22
C LEU A 59 -22.98 -18.72 -16.95
N PHE A 60 -23.36 -19.97 -16.77
CA PHE A 60 -24.05 -20.44 -15.56
C PHE A 60 -23.02 -20.77 -14.48
N LEU A 61 -23.21 -20.22 -13.28
CA LEU A 61 -22.32 -20.45 -12.16
C LEU A 61 -23.06 -21.18 -11.05
N LYS A 62 -22.60 -22.40 -10.72
CA LYS A 62 -23.13 -23.19 -9.61
C LYS A 62 -22.02 -23.53 -8.62
N ARG A 63 -22.12 -23.01 -7.40
CA ARG A 63 -21.07 -23.14 -6.38
C ARG A 63 -20.84 -24.59 -5.95
N ASP A 64 -19.56 -25.01 -5.97
CA ASP A 64 -19.08 -26.14 -5.17
C ASP A 64 -18.58 -25.64 -3.81
N ARG A 65 -18.88 -26.40 -2.76
CA ARG A 65 -18.79 -25.98 -1.36
C ARG A 65 -17.33 -25.97 -0.89
N LYS A 66 -16.72 -24.77 -0.81
CA LYS A 66 -15.87 -24.26 0.30
C LYS A 66 -14.90 -23.16 -0.18
N THR A 67 -15.00 -21.99 0.46
CA THR A 67 -14.03 -20.86 0.62
C THR A 67 -14.60 -19.47 0.29
N PHE A 68 -13.95 -18.47 0.89
CA PHE A 68 -14.31 -17.06 1.01
C PHE A 68 -13.37 -16.27 0.07
N TRP A 69 -13.94 -15.58 -0.93
CA TRP A 69 -13.32 -14.72 -1.97
C TRP A 69 -12.85 -15.29 -3.33
N ASP A 70 -12.94 -16.59 -3.62
CA ASP A 70 -12.21 -17.13 -4.80
C ASP A 70 -13.03 -17.34 -6.09
N ASN A 71 -14.22 -16.74 -6.21
CA ASN A 71 -15.12 -17.02 -7.33
C ASN A 71 -15.05 -15.90 -8.37
N ALA A 72 -14.08 -16.01 -9.26
CA ALA A 72 -13.88 -15.10 -10.38
C ALA A 72 -14.15 -15.81 -11.70
N VAL A 73 -15.07 -15.25 -12.48
CA VAL A 73 -15.30 -15.71 -13.86
C VAL A 73 -14.70 -14.69 -14.79
N GLY A 74 -13.63 -15.12 -15.45
CA GLY A 74 -12.90 -14.32 -16.41
C GLY A 74 -13.19 -14.74 -17.83
N GLN A 75 -13.52 -13.80 -18.70
CA GLN A 75 -13.55 -14.03 -20.14
C GLN A 75 -12.56 -13.10 -20.84
N ARG A 76 -11.75 -13.67 -21.71
CA ARG A 76 -10.85 -12.93 -22.59
C ARG A 76 -11.42 -12.87 -24.01
N LEU A 77 -11.55 -11.67 -24.54
CA LEU A 77 -11.90 -11.38 -25.93
C LEU A 77 -10.63 -11.00 -26.67
N GLN A 78 -10.30 -11.75 -27.72
CA GLN A 78 -9.19 -11.45 -28.61
C GLN A 78 -9.68 -10.53 -29.71
N LYS A 79 -8.92 -9.46 -30.02
CA LYS A 79 -9.24 -8.47 -31.05
C LYS A 79 -10.70 -7.97 -31.00
N PRO A 80 -11.16 -7.43 -29.86
CA PRO A 80 -12.51 -6.90 -29.77
C PRO A 80 -12.69 -5.70 -30.71
N GLU A 81 -13.90 -5.56 -31.25
CA GLU A 81 -14.27 -4.37 -32.01
C GLU A 81 -14.26 -3.13 -31.08
N PRO A 82 -13.84 -1.94 -31.55
CA PRO A 82 -13.91 -0.74 -30.73
C PRO A 82 -15.38 -0.34 -30.47
N GLY A 83 -15.68 0.15 -29.27
CA GLY A 83 -17.02 0.62 -28.91
C GLY A 83 -17.42 0.39 -27.46
N PHE A 84 -18.68 0.69 -27.13
CA PHE A 84 -19.22 0.51 -25.78
C PHE A 84 -19.77 -0.91 -25.58
N TYR A 85 -19.21 -1.59 -24.58
CA TYR A 85 -19.62 -2.92 -24.16
C TYR A 85 -20.35 -2.85 -22.84
N LYS A 86 -21.29 -3.76 -22.63
CA LYS A 86 -21.97 -3.94 -21.35
C LYS A 86 -21.70 -5.35 -20.86
N VAL A 87 -21.11 -5.42 -19.67
CA VAL A 87 -21.04 -6.65 -18.89
C VAL A 87 -22.13 -6.58 -17.84
N GLY A 88 -22.80 -7.70 -17.60
CA GLY A 88 -23.73 -7.80 -16.51
C GLY A 88 -23.74 -9.15 -15.83
N ILE A 89 -24.36 -9.17 -14.67
CA ILE A 89 -24.71 -10.37 -13.94
C ILE A 89 -26.17 -10.27 -13.58
N ASP A 90 -26.94 -11.27 -13.98
CA ASP A 90 -28.26 -11.51 -13.42
C ASP A 90 -28.06 -12.44 -12.23
N ALA A 91 -28.57 -12.05 -11.07
CA ALA A 91 -28.50 -12.88 -9.87
C ALA A 91 -29.87 -12.97 -9.20
N LYS A 92 -30.19 -14.14 -8.66
CA LYS A 92 -31.37 -14.38 -7.83
C LYS A 92 -30.95 -15.14 -6.56
N GLY A 93 -31.47 -14.73 -5.42
CA GLY A 93 -31.26 -15.41 -4.14
C GLY A 93 -30.85 -14.50 -2.98
N GLN A 94 -30.74 -15.10 -1.80
CA GLN A 94 -30.48 -14.39 -0.54
C GLN A 94 -28.98 -14.16 -0.31
N GLY A 95 -28.61 -12.98 0.17
CA GLY A 95 -27.27 -12.65 0.65
C GLY A 95 -26.17 -12.43 -0.42
N LEU A 96 -26.47 -11.84 -1.59
CA LEU A 96 -25.43 -11.31 -2.48
C LEU A 96 -25.02 -9.93 -1.97
N HIS A 97 -23.77 -9.76 -1.54
CA HIS A 97 -23.28 -8.55 -0.85
C HIS A 97 -22.58 -7.55 -1.78
N ALA A 98 -21.87 -8.07 -2.78
CA ALA A 98 -21.13 -7.26 -3.72
C ALA A 98 -20.88 -8.02 -5.01
N VAL A 99 -20.85 -7.27 -6.10
CA VAL A 99 -20.39 -7.70 -7.42
C VAL A 99 -19.29 -6.74 -7.85
N VAL A 100 -18.14 -7.26 -8.24
CA VAL A 100 -17.02 -6.47 -8.76
C VAL A 100 -16.73 -6.88 -10.18
N PHE A 101 -16.73 -5.92 -11.09
CA PHE A 101 -16.26 -6.08 -12.45
C PHE A 101 -14.84 -5.52 -12.58
N TRP A 102 -13.91 -6.39 -12.91
CA TRP A 102 -12.52 -6.07 -13.25
C TRP A 102 -12.37 -6.14 -14.76
N ILE A 103 -11.93 -5.05 -15.37
CA ILE A 103 -11.74 -4.96 -16.81
C ILE A 103 -10.30 -4.57 -17.10
N GLN A 104 -9.60 -5.42 -17.83
CA GLN A 104 -8.25 -5.18 -18.31
C GLN A 104 -8.27 -5.14 -19.83
N ILE A 105 -7.81 -4.03 -20.40
CA ILE A 105 -7.69 -3.82 -21.84
C ILE A 105 -6.20 -3.76 -22.16
N LYS A 106 -5.72 -4.62 -23.06
CA LYS A 106 -4.37 -4.52 -23.60
C LYS A 106 -4.43 -3.96 -25.02
N MET A 107 -3.67 -2.91 -25.26
CA MET A 107 -3.51 -2.27 -26.56
C MET A 107 -2.49 -3.03 -27.42
N ALA A 108 -2.60 -2.92 -28.74
CA ALA A 108 -1.66 -3.52 -29.69
C ALA A 108 -0.22 -3.01 -29.52
N ASP A 109 -0.04 -1.77 -29.04
CA ASP A 109 1.26 -1.18 -28.72
C ASP A 109 1.88 -1.69 -27.40
N GLY A 110 1.21 -2.64 -26.72
CA GLY A 110 1.67 -3.25 -25.48
C GLY A 110 1.26 -2.52 -24.20
N LYS A 111 0.62 -1.35 -24.29
CA LYS A 111 0.07 -0.64 -23.11
C LYS A 111 -1.15 -1.37 -22.54
N SER A 112 -1.36 -1.24 -21.24
CA SER A 112 -2.54 -1.81 -20.55
C SER A 112 -3.35 -0.71 -19.87
N VAL A 113 -4.67 -0.77 -20.02
CA VAL A 113 -5.63 0.08 -19.30
C VAL A 113 -6.42 -0.82 -18.35
N TYR A 114 -6.51 -0.42 -17.09
CA TYR A 114 -7.27 -1.13 -16.06
C TYR A 114 -8.48 -0.28 -15.67
N ARG A 115 -9.65 -0.90 -15.61
CA ARG A 115 -10.88 -0.30 -15.09
C ARG A 115 -11.53 -1.27 -14.11
N THR A 116 -11.99 -0.76 -12.98
CA THR A 116 -12.68 -1.57 -11.97
C THR A 116 -13.95 -0.84 -11.57
N GLN A 117 -15.09 -1.54 -11.54
CA GLN A 117 -16.31 -1.04 -10.93
C GLN A 117 -16.84 -2.04 -9.91
N THR A 118 -17.19 -1.54 -8.74
CA THR A 118 -17.80 -2.32 -7.66
C THR A 118 -19.25 -1.88 -7.50
N HIS A 119 -20.17 -2.84 -7.51
CA HIS A 119 -21.55 -2.63 -7.09
C HIS A 119 -21.77 -3.37 -5.76
N THR A 120 -22.03 -2.63 -4.70
CA THR A 120 -22.43 -3.21 -3.41
C THR A 120 -23.94 -3.40 -3.42
N VAL A 121 -24.42 -4.58 -3.03
CA VAL A 121 -25.84 -4.91 -2.95
C VAL A 121 -26.09 -5.36 -1.52
N LYS A 122 -26.75 -4.55 -0.70
CA LYS A 122 -27.07 -4.90 0.70
C LYS A 122 -28.53 -5.36 0.82
N ALA A 123 -28.96 -6.36 0.05
CA ALA A 123 -30.32 -6.90 0.16
C ALA A 123 -30.43 -8.34 -0.34
N ASP A 124 -31.36 -9.09 0.25
CA ASP A 124 -31.90 -10.29 -0.38
C ASP A 124 -32.54 -9.90 -1.71
N ILE A 125 -32.22 -10.66 -2.77
CA ILE A 125 -32.77 -10.42 -4.10
C ILE A 125 -33.84 -11.51 -4.35
N PRO A 126 -35.11 -11.27 -3.94
CA PRO A 126 -36.17 -12.29 -4.03
C PRO A 126 -36.47 -12.69 -5.48
N ASP A 127 -36.22 -11.77 -6.42
CA ASP A 127 -36.35 -11.96 -7.86
C ASP A 127 -35.02 -11.83 -8.60
N TRP A 128 -34.99 -12.10 -9.90
CA TRP A 128 -33.79 -11.84 -10.71
C TRP A 128 -33.52 -10.34 -10.78
N LYS A 129 -32.30 -9.93 -10.40
CA LYS A 129 -31.84 -8.55 -10.56
C LYS A 129 -30.57 -8.52 -11.40
N SER A 130 -30.60 -7.65 -12.41
CA SER A 130 -29.46 -7.39 -13.30
C SER A 130 -28.60 -6.27 -12.74
N PHE A 131 -27.31 -6.56 -12.57
CA PHE A 131 -26.28 -5.54 -12.35
C PHE A 131 -25.43 -5.48 -13.58
N SER A 132 -25.11 -4.27 -14.05
CA SER A 132 -24.35 -4.12 -15.28
C SER A 132 -23.46 -2.91 -15.29
N TYR A 133 -22.30 -3.06 -15.90
CA TYR A 133 -21.32 -2.01 -16.14
C TYR A 133 -21.13 -1.82 -17.64
N VAL A 134 -21.19 -0.57 -18.08
CA VAL A 134 -20.85 -0.17 -19.45
C VAL A 134 -19.43 0.36 -19.48
N PHE A 135 -18.62 -0.12 -20.42
CA PHE A 135 -17.23 0.30 -20.59
C PHE A 135 -16.89 0.46 -22.07
N ASP A 136 -15.94 1.35 -22.34
CA ASP A 136 -15.42 1.62 -23.68
C ASP A 136 -14.20 0.73 -23.97
N ILE A 137 -14.20 0.07 -25.13
CA ILE A 137 -13.03 -0.55 -25.74
C ILE A 137 -12.49 0.40 -26.84
N PRO A 138 -11.29 0.97 -26.65
CA PRO A 138 -10.70 1.89 -27.60
C PRO A 138 -10.21 1.19 -28.88
N GLU A 139 -10.05 1.98 -29.95
CA GLU A 139 -9.44 1.50 -31.18
C GLU A 139 -8.01 0.98 -30.94
N GLY A 140 -7.67 -0.15 -31.56
CA GLY A 140 -6.37 -0.79 -31.40
C GLY A 140 -6.22 -1.68 -30.15
N ALA A 141 -7.31 -2.02 -29.46
CA ALA A 141 -7.29 -3.03 -28.40
C ALA A 141 -6.91 -4.42 -28.96
N ALA A 142 -5.83 -5.01 -28.45
CA ALA A 142 -5.38 -6.35 -28.81
C ALA A 142 -6.23 -7.43 -28.12
N TRP A 143 -6.59 -7.20 -26.86
CA TRP A 143 -7.55 -8.04 -26.13
C TRP A 143 -8.16 -7.30 -24.95
N VAL A 144 -9.34 -7.76 -24.54
CA VAL A 144 -9.99 -7.35 -23.30
C VAL A 144 -10.25 -8.57 -22.43
N TYR A 145 -9.96 -8.46 -21.14
CA TYR A 145 -10.28 -9.44 -20.12
C TYR A 145 -11.27 -8.82 -19.15
N VAL A 146 -12.41 -9.48 -18.99
CA VAL A 146 -13.45 -9.08 -18.04
C VAL A 146 -13.56 -10.18 -17.00
N GLN A 147 -13.41 -9.81 -15.73
CA GLN A 147 -13.51 -10.69 -14.59
C GLN A 147 -14.61 -10.17 -13.68
N CYS A 148 -15.63 -11.00 -13.46
CA CYS A 148 -16.67 -10.73 -12.47
C CYS A 148 -16.39 -11.55 -11.22
N SER A 149 -16.39 -10.92 -10.05
CA SER A 149 -16.36 -11.60 -8.76
C SER A 149 -17.52 -11.15 -7.88
N GLY A 150 -18.03 -12.06 -7.03
CA GLY A 150 -19.14 -11.74 -6.15
C GLY A 150 -19.02 -12.40 -4.78
N ARG A 151 -19.64 -11.79 -3.76
CA ARG A 151 -19.72 -12.34 -2.40
C ARG A 151 -21.15 -12.76 -2.09
N ALA A 152 -21.35 -14.03 -1.74
CA ALA A 152 -22.64 -14.58 -1.34
C ALA A 152 -22.57 -15.26 0.05
N GLU A 153 -23.55 -15.01 0.92
CA GLU A 153 -23.65 -15.60 2.27
C GLU A 153 -24.34 -16.97 2.30
N LYS A 154 -25.21 -17.28 1.33
CA LYS A 154 -25.96 -18.55 1.29
C LYS A 154 -25.65 -19.40 0.05
N ASN A 155 -25.85 -20.71 0.17
CA ASN A 155 -25.42 -21.72 -0.80
C ASN A 155 -26.35 -21.92 -2.02
N ASN A 156 -27.49 -21.22 -2.11
CA ASN A 156 -28.46 -21.37 -3.20
C ASN A 156 -28.60 -20.06 -3.97
N GLN A 157 -27.60 -19.74 -4.80
CA GLN A 157 -27.70 -18.63 -5.74
C GLN A 157 -27.42 -19.12 -7.15
N ASP A 158 -28.35 -18.80 -8.06
CA ASP A 158 -28.12 -18.90 -9.48
C ASP A 158 -27.67 -17.52 -9.97
N ALA A 159 -26.51 -17.49 -10.62
CA ALA A 159 -25.98 -16.30 -11.25
C ALA A 159 -25.65 -16.59 -12.71
N VAL A 160 -26.09 -15.69 -13.58
CA VAL A 160 -25.80 -15.72 -15.00
C VAL A 160 -24.98 -14.48 -15.32
N VAL A 161 -23.71 -14.69 -15.65
CA VAL A 161 -22.88 -13.61 -16.19
C VAL A 161 -23.15 -13.55 -17.68
N TRP A 162 -23.47 -12.36 -18.17
CA TRP A 162 -23.69 -12.10 -19.58
C TRP A 162 -22.80 -10.96 -20.07
N PHE A 163 -22.43 -11.09 -21.33
CA PHE A 163 -21.60 -10.12 -22.03
C PHE A 163 -22.28 -9.78 -23.36
N THR A 164 -22.68 -8.53 -23.56
CA THR A 164 -23.28 -8.11 -24.84
C THR A 164 -22.19 -7.56 -25.77
N ARG A 165 -22.36 -7.81 -27.06
CA ARG A 165 -21.66 -7.10 -28.14
C ARG A 165 -21.91 -5.58 -28.05
N PRO A 166 -21.16 -4.75 -28.82
CA PRO A 166 -21.27 -3.30 -28.75
C PRO A 166 -22.73 -2.85 -28.79
N LEU A 167 -23.17 -2.12 -27.76
CA LEU A 167 -24.54 -1.62 -27.66
C LEU A 167 -24.71 -0.44 -28.62
N PHE A 168 -24.83 -0.73 -29.92
CA PHE A 168 -25.14 0.21 -31.00
C PHE A 168 -24.16 1.38 -31.23
N ARG A 169 -23.91 1.68 -32.51
CA ARG A 169 -23.27 2.93 -32.96
C ARG A 169 -24.24 4.13 -32.97
N LYS A 170 -25.48 3.96 -32.47
CA LYS A 170 -26.38 5.10 -32.26
C LYS A 170 -25.96 5.76 -30.96
N ALA A 171 -25.23 6.85 -31.10
CA ALA A 171 -24.76 7.71 -30.04
C ALA A 171 -25.81 7.84 -28.93
N LEU A 172 -25.40 7.54 -27.70
CA LEU A 172 -26.00 8.20 -26.54
C LEU A 172 -26.14 9.70 -26.89
N PRO A 173 -27.26 10.37 -26.56
CA PRO A 173 -27.41 11.79 -26.82
C PRO A 173 -26.13 12.52 -26.39
N GLU A 174 -25.58 13.38 -27.23
CA GLU A 174 -24.25 13.99 -27.01
C GLU A 174 -24.09 14.59 -25.62
N GLU A 175 -25.19 15.04 -24.99
CA GLU A 175 -25.23 15.51 -23.62
C GLU A 175 -24.89 14.45 -22.57
N LYS A 176 -25.38 13.21 -22.72
CA LYS A 176 -25.02 12.09 -21.82
C LYS A 176 -23.61 11.60 -22.09
N GLN A 177 -23.16 11.60 -23.36
CA GLN A 177 -21.76 11.30 -23.69
C GLN A 177 -20.81 12.35 -23.13
N LYS A 178 -21.17 13.65 -23.19
CA LYS A 178 -20.40 14.73 -22.55
C LYS A 178 -20.41 14.63 -21.04
N ALA A 179 -21.55 14.34 -20.41
CA ALA A 179 -21.65 14.18 -18.97
C ALA A 179 -20.81 12.98 -18.47
N GLU A 180 -20.93 11.82 -19.11
CA GLU A 180 -20.18 10.62 -18.71
C GLU A 180 -18.69 10.69 -19.08
N SER A 181 -18.34 11.29 -20.23
CA SER A 181 -16.92 11.54 -20.56
C SER A 181 -16.28 12.60 -19.67
N GLN A 182 -17.01 13.62 -19.21
CA GLN A 182 -16.51 14.58 -18.22
C GLN A 182 -16.33 13.95 -16.83
N ILE A 183 -17.17 12.98 -16.45
CA ILE A 183 -17.03 12.21 -15.21
C ILE A 183 -15.81 11.27 -15.30
N VAL A 184 -15.55 10.67 -16.47
CA VAL A 184 -14.47 9.69 -16.68
C VAL A 184 -13.11 10.34 -17.01
N SER A 185 -13.07 11.61 -17.43
CA SER A 185 -11.86 12.31 -17.89
C SER A 185 -11.38 13.45 -17.01
N LYS A 186 -11.91 13.62 -15.79
CA LYS A 186 -11.36 14.57 -14.81
C LYS A 186 -9.95 14.12 -14.41
N LYS A 187 -8.98 14.49 -15.25
CA LYS A 187 -7.55 14.27 -15.05
C LYS A 187 -7.21 14.99 -13.76
N VAL A 188 -6.93 14.23 -12.71
CA VAL A 188 -6.58 14.79 -11.41
C VAL A 188 -5.34 15.65 -11.62
N SER A 189 -5.48 16.97 -11.50
CA SER A 189 -4.35 17.87 -11.65
C SER A 189 -3.41 17.65 -10.47
N THR A 190 -2.20 17.15 -10.74
CA THR A 190 -1.17 17.07 -9.70
C THR A 190 -0.82 18.49 -9.23
N PRO A 191 -0.75 18.75 -7.92
CA PRO A 191 -0.37 20.04 -7.40
C PRO A 191 1.01 20.47 -7.92
N PRO A 192 1.27 21.78 -8.08
CA PRO A 192 2.55 22.27 -8.60
C PRO A 192 3.67 22.00 -7.60
N VAL A 193 4.52 21.01 -7.89
CA VAL A 193 5.61 20.54 -7.00
C VAL A 193 6.53 21.69 -6.57
N GLY A 194 6.83 22.63 -7.48
CA GLY A 194 7.68 23.79 -7.20
C GLY A 194 7.20 24.65 -6.01
N LYS A 195 5.88 24.83 -5.85
CA LYS A 195 5.29 25.57 -4.71
C LYS A 195 5.60 24.87 -3.38
N TYR A 196 5.57 23.54 -3.36
CA TYR A 196 5.84 22.75 -2.15
C TYR A 196 7.34 22.62 -1.89
N LEU A 197 8.16 22.52 -2.94
CA LEU A 197 9.63 22.55 -2.81
C LEU A 197 10.13 23.84 -2.17
N GLN A 198 9.64 24.99 -2.62
CA GLN A 198 10.00 26.30 -2.05
C GLN A 198 9.66 26.41 -0.56
N GLN A 199 8.64 25.69 -0.09
CA GLN A 199 8.28 25.67 1.33
C GLN A 199 9.14 24.71 2.14
N ILE A 200 9.46 23.53 1.61
CA ILE A 200 10.14 22.49 2.39
C ILE A 200 11.66 22.64 2.42
N VAL A 201 12.29 22.99 1.30
CA VAL A 201 13.77 23.00 1.18
C VAL A 201 14.44 23.92 2.21
N PRO A 202 13.96 25.16 2.46
CA PRO A 202 14.54 26.03 3.48
C PRO A 202 14.34 25.51 4.91
N CYS A 203 13.34 24.65 5.12
CA CYS A 203 12.97 24.13 6.42
C CYS A 203 13.71 22.83 6.80
N ILE A 204 14.44 22.20 5.88
CA ILE A 204 15.20 20.98 6.19
C ILE A 204 16.41 21.34 7.07
N PRO A 205 16.47 20.83 8.33
CA PRO A 205 17.61 21.09 9.20
C PRO A 205 18.91 20.56 8.61
N LYS A 206 20.02 21.27 8.88
CA LYS A 206 21.38 20.80 8.58
C LYS A 206 21.87 19.74 9.56
N LYS A 207 21.24 19.63 10.73
CA LYS A 207 21.60 18.68 11.79
C LYS A 207 20.59 17.55 11.85
N HIS A 208 21.10 16.40 12.26
CA HIS A 208 20.31 15.24 12.62
C HIS A 208 19.89 15.29 14.09
N PRO A 209 18.74 14.72 14.47
CA PRO A 209 17.71 14.11 13.63
C PRO A 209 16.85 15.15 12.90
N ARG A 210 16.34 14.78 11.73
CA ARG A 210 15.48 15.65 10.90
C ARG A 210 14.26 14.96 10.32
N LEU A 211 14.11 13.65 10.51
CA LEU A 211 12.97 12.89 10.02
C LEU A 211 11.93 12.63 11.13
N PHE A 212 10.66 12.91 10.84
CA PHE A 212 9.45 12.78 11.69
C PHE A 212 9.39 13.58 13.01
N CYS A 213 10.52 13.97 13.58
CA CYS A 213 10.59 14.78 14.80
C CYS A 213 11.63 15.88 14.68
N SER A 214 11.36 17.04 15.30
CA SER A 214 12.40 17.99 15.68
C SER A 214 13.10 17.55 16.97
N GLU A 215 14.28 18.09 17.25
CA GLU A 215 15.00 17.88 18.52
C GLU A 215 14.16 18.31 19.73
N ASP A 216 13.40 19.41 19.61
CA ASP A 216 12.49 19.87 20.66
C ASP A 216 11.37 18.86 20.93
N THR A 217 10.83 18.25 19.87
CA THR A 217 9.81 17.21 19.98
C THR A 217 10.38 16.01 20.70
N LEU A 218 11.56 15.52 20.31
CA LEU A 218 12.20 14.38 20.99
C LEU A 218 12.53 14.69 22.44
N SER A 219 12.98 15.91 22.73
CA SER A 219 13.31 16.36 24.10
C SER A 219 12.08 16.39 25.00
N ASP A 220 10.95 16.90 24.51
CA ASP A 220 9.68 16.85 25.25
C ASP A 220 9.22 15.41 25.50
N LEU A 221 9.31 14.55 24.48
CA LEU A 221 8.93 13.14 24.62
C LEU A 221 9.83 12.38 25.60
N LYS A 222 11.14 12.62 25.55
CA LYS A 222 12.10 12.06 26.50
C LYS A 222 11.77 12.47 27.92
N ARG A 223 11.50 13.76 28.17
CA ARG A 223 11.11 14.27 29.48
C ARG A 223 9.87 13.55 30.02
N LYS A 224 8.84 13.38 29.18
CA LYS A 224 7.60 12.68 29.56
C LYS A 224 7.84 11.21 29.87
N VAL A 225 8.65 10.52 29.07
CA VAL A 225 9.05 9.14 29.33
C VAL A 225 9.78 9.01 30.66
N LEU A 226 10.76 9.89 30.92
CA LEU A 226 11.54 9.89 32.16
C LEU A 226 10.72 10.28 33.40
N SER A 227 9.65 11.07 33.25
CA SER A 227 8.73 11.40 34.34
C SER A 227 7.73 10.28 34.66
N GLY A 228 7.79 9.16 33.95
CA GLY A 228 6.88 8.03 34.14
C GLY A 228 5.65 8.05 33.23
N GLU A 229 5.42 9.12 32.46
CA GLU A 229 4.39 9.14 31.43
C GLU A 229 4.80 8.11 30.36
N TYR A 230 3.89 7.24 29.92
CA TYR A 230 4.14 6.20 28.90
C TYR A 230 5.01 5.00 29.30
N GLN A 231 5.29 4.76 30.59
CA GLN A 231 6.11 3.59 31.00
C GLN A 231 5.57 2.25 30.49
N GLU A 232 4.24 2.06 30.48
CA GLU A 232 3.64 0.84 29.93
C GLU A 232 3.94 0.66 28.43
N PHE A 233 3.81 1.75 27.66
CA PHE A 233 4.10 1.74 26.23
C PHE A 233 5.58 1.45 25.97
N ILE A 234 6.47 2.13 26.70
CA ILE A 234 7.92 1.94 26.60
C ILE A 234 8.29 0.51 26.99
N GLY A 235 7.75 -0.04 28.08
CA GLY A 235 7.98 -1.43 28.48
C GLY A 235 7.59 -2.44 27.38
N LYS A 236 6.42 -2.26 26.76
CA LYS A 236 5.97 -3.08 25.63
C LYS A 236 6.88 -2.94 24.40
N LEU A 237 7.31 -1.73 24.09
CA LEU A 237 8.21 -1.47 22.96
C LEU A 237 9.59 -2.09 23.18
N LYS A 238 10.15 -1.99 24.39
CA LYS A 238 11.42 -2.63 24.78
C LYS A 238 11.36 -4.15 24.58
N LEU A 239 10.38 -4.81 25.20
CA LEU A 239 10.19 -6.26 25.12
C LEU A 239 10.03 -6.73 23.67
N ARG A 240 9.23 -6.02 22.87
CA ARG A 240 9.02 -6.36 21.46
C ARG A 240 10.29 -6.18 20.64
N THR A 241 11.07 -5.13 20.91
CA THR A 241 12.30 -4.83 20.18
C THR A 241 13.37 -5.88 20.48
N GLU A 242 13.58 -6.23 21.75
CA GLU A 242 14.50 -7.31 22.17
C GLU A 242 14.11 -8.65 21.55
N LYS A 243 12.86 -9.08 21.72
CA LYS A 243 12.36 -10.35 21.16
C LYS A 243 12.53 -10.41 19.65
N GLN A 244 12.27 -9.31 18.94
CA GLN A 244 12.43 -9.25 17.51
C GLN A 244 13.91 -9.27 17.11
N TYR A 245 14.78 -8.52 17.80
CA TYR A 245 16.23 -8.54 17.58
C TYR A 245 16.81 -9.95 17.71
N ASP A 246 16.47 -10.68 18.78
CA ASP A 246 16.97 -12.05 18.99
C ASP A 246 16.52 -13.01 17.89
N LYS A 247 15.23 -12.93 17.51
CA LYS A 247 14.67 -13.72 16.41
C LYS A 247 15.41 -13.44 15.10
N LEU A 248 15.66 -12.17 14.81
CA LEU A 248 16.32 -11.69 13.61
C LEU A 248 17.80 -12.10 13.56
N LEU A 249 18.51 -12.01 14.69
CA LEU A 249 19.90 -12.44 14.81
C LEU A 249 20.04 -13.95 14.61
N LYS A 250 19.08 -14.74 15.12
CA LYS A 250 19.03 -16.19 14.86
C LYS A 250 18.93 -16.49 13.37
N TYR A 251 18.04 -15.81 12.63
CA TYR A 251 17.92 -15.99 11.18
C TYR A 251 19.19 -15.61 10.41
N TYR A 252 19.86 -14.53 10.83
CA TYR A 252 21.11 -14.10 10.21
C TYR A 252 22.21 -15.16 10.35
N LYS A 253 22.36 -15.73 11.55
CA LYS A 253 23.36 -16.76 11.85
C LYS A 253 23.12 -18.08 11.12
N THR A 254 21.88 -18.44 10.82
CA THR A 254 21.55 -19.73 10.20
C THR A 254 21.85 -19.82 8.70
N ASP A 255 22.06 -18.71 8.00
CA ASP A 255 22.24 -18.73 6.54
C ASP A 255 23.07 -17.55 5.99
N ASN A 256 24.06 -17.09 6.76
CA ASN A 256 24.85 -15.88 6.45
C ASN A 256 23.98 -14.68 6.02
N GLY A 257 22.77 -14.58 6.59
CA GLY A 257 21.75 -13.59 6.21
C GLY A 257 21.02 -13.82 4.88
N LEU A 258 21.48 -14.67 3.97
CA LEU A 258 20.93 -14.77 2.61
C LEU A 258 19.59 -15.52 2.52
N GLY A 259 19.39 -16.46 3.45
CA GLY A 259 18.24 -17.36 3.49
C GLY A 259 18.22 -18.39 2.35
N PRO A 260 17.51 -19.52 2.51
CA PRO A 260 17.29 -20.44 1.42
C PRO A 260 16.53 -19.69 0.32
N LYS A 261 16.55 -20.18 -0.93
CA LYS A 261 15.53 -19.78 -1.92
C LYS A 261 14.19 -19.88 -1.19
N GLU A 262 13.47 -18.77 -1.08
CA GLU A 262 12.27 -18.66 -0.22
C GLU A 262 11.46 -19.95 -0.35
N PRO A 263 11.18 -20.67 0.76
CA PRO A 263 10.41 -21.90 0.66
C PRO A 263 9.08 -21.55 -0.02
N ALA A 264 8.68 -22.38 -0.99
CA ALA A 264 7.45 -22.18 -1.74
C ALA A 264 6.30 -21.90 -0.76
N GLY A 265 5.77 -20.67 -0.78
CA GLY A 265 4.68 -20.23 0.11
C GLY A 265 5.04 -19.12 1.11
N ARG A 266 6.31 -18.82 1.41
CA ARG A 266 6.65 -17.57 2.14
C ARG A 266 6.79 -16.42 1.16
N ARG A 267 5.97 -15.38 1.34
CA ARG A 267 6.00 -14.18 0.47
C ARG A 267 7.21 -13.26 0.73
N TYR A 268 7.80 -13.27 1.95
CA TYR A 268 8.90 -12.36 2.32
C TYR A 268 9.92 -12.98 3.29
N HIS A 269 11.20 -12.58 3.13
CA HIS A 269 12.29 -12.99 4.01
C HIS A 269 12.12 -12.39 5.41
N PRO A 270 12.34 -13.13 6.52
CA PRO A 270 12.21 -12.58 7.88
C PRO A 270 13.09 -11.34 8.14
N LEU A 271 14.27 -11.26 7.51
CA LEU A 271 15.16 -10.10 7.66
C LEU A 271 14.64 -8.83 6.96
N SER A 272 13.57 -8.93 6.15
CA SER A 272 12.90 -7.76 5.58
C SER A 272 12.34 -6.83 6.66
N GLU A 273 12.16 -7.31 7.90
CA GLU A 273 11.67 -6.52 9.05
C GLU A 273 12.78 -5.83 9.87
N TRP A 274 14.06 -6.00 9.51
CA TRP A 274 15.21 -5.45 10.26
C TRP A 274 15.17 -3.94 10.44
N GLY A 275 14.77 -3.19 9.41
CA GLY A 275 14.70 -1.74 9.49
C GLY A 275 13.65 -1.27 10.50
N ARG A 276 12.56 -2.04 10.70
CA ARG A 276 11.60 -1.72 11.77
C ARG A 276 12.23 -1.86 13.15
N THR A 277 12.96 -2.94 13.38
CA THR A 277 13.63 -3.16 14.67
C THR A 277 14.72 -2.13 14.93
N ALA A 278 15.48 -1.74 13.89
CA ALA A 278 16.46 -0.65 13.98
C ALA A 278 15.79 0.68 14.34
N GLY A 279 14.68 1.03 13.69
CA GLY A 279 13.90 2.22 14.01
C GLY A 279 13.33 2.20 15.44
N SER A 280 12.83 1.05 15.90
CA SER A 280 12.36 0.89 17.29
C SER A 280 13.49 1.05 18.30
N ALA A 281 14.67 0.50 18.02
CA ALA A 281 15.85 0.68 18.86
C ALA A 281 16.29 2.15 18.89
N ALA A 282 16.28 2.83 17.73
CA ALA A 282 16.60 4.25 17.65
C ALA A 282 15.66 5.12 18.49
N ILE A 283 14.33 4.92 18.42
CA ILE A 283 13.40 5.70 19.26
C ILE A 283 13.56 5.38 20.74
N LEU A 284 13.79 4.11 21.11
CA LEU A 284 14.04 3.74 22.50
C LEU A 284 15.27 4.46 23.04
N TYR A 285 16.35 4.53 22.25
CA TYR A 285 17.52 5.33 22.61
C TYR A 285 17.19 6.81 22.79
N ARG A 286 16.49 7.46 21.83
CA ARG A 286 16.15 8.88 21.95
C ARG A 286 15.26 9.18 23.16
N LEU A 287 14.33 8.27 23.50
CA LEU A 287 13.37 8.46 24.59
C LEU A 287 13.91 8.08 25.97
N THR A 288 14.80 7.10 26.08
CA THR A 288 15.29 6.61 27.39
C THR A 288 16.74 6.98 27.67
N GLY A 289 17.54 7.25 26.64
CA GLY A 289 18.98 7.49 26.75
C GLY A 289 19.81 6.23 27.05
N GLU A 290 19.20 5.05 27.13
CA GLU A 290 19.94 3.81 27.41
C GLU A 290 20.76 3.38 26.19
N LYS A 291 22.10 3.35 26.36
CA LYS A 291 23.06 3.05 25.27
C LYS A 291 22.82 1.73 24.54
N LYS A 292 22.32 0.70 25.25
CA LYS A 292 22.02 -0.61 24.65
C LYS A 292 21.12 -0.53 23.43
N TRP A 293 20.21 0.44 23.38
CA TRP A 293 19.28 0.60 22.25
C TRP A 293 19.98 1.25 21.05
N ALA A 294 20.90 2.19 21.28
CA ALA A 294 21.74 2.72 20.20
C ALA A 294 22.63 1.62 19.63
N GLU A 295 23.33 0.88 20.48
CA GLU A 295 24.19 -0.24 20.09
C GLU A 295 23.43 -1.28 19.26
N MET A 296 22.24 -1.67 19.70
CA MET A 296 21.37 -2.59 18.96
C MET A 296 20.93 -2.04 17.60
N GLY A 297 20.55 -0.76 17.54
CA GLY A 297 20.15 -0.11 16.28
C GLY A 297 21.29 -0.04 15.27
N ILE A 298 22.49 0.35 15.72
CA ILE A 298 23.70 0.42 14.89
C ILE A 298 24.11 -0.98 14.41
N ASP A 299 24.09 -1.98 15.30
CA ASP A 299 24.41 -3.36 14.97
C ASP A 299 23.50 -3.93 13.86
N LEU A 300 22.19 -3.63 13.95
CA LEU A 300 21.23 -4.00 12.91
C LEU A 300 21.51 -3.28 11.59
N LEU A 301 21.77 -1.97 11.61
CA LEU A 301 22.04 -1.20 10.39
C LEU A 301 23.28 -1.70 9.64
N LYS A 302 24.35 -2.04 10.38
CA LYS A 302 25.58 -2.63 9.82
C LYS A 302 25.35 -3.94 9.09
N LYS A 303 24.40 -4.76 9.54
CA LYS A 303 24.05 -6.03 8.89
C LYS A 303 23.02 -5.84 7.77
N LEU A 304 22.07 -4.93 7.98
CA LEU A 304 20.91 -4.72 7.11
C LEU A 304 21.27 -4.08 5.78
N THR A 305 22.08 -3.04 5.80
CA THR A 305 22.35 -2.25 4.60
C THR A 305 23.15 -3.05 3.56
N PRO A 306 24.19 -3.85 3.90
CA PRO A 306 24.81 -4.77 2.95
C PRO A 306 23.85 -5.88 2.49
N TRP A 307 23.01 -6.40 3.39
CA TRP A 307 22.05 -7.45 3.06
C TRP A 307 21.05 -7.02 1.99
N TYR A 308 20.55 -5.78 2.06
CA TYR A 308 19.68 -5.22 1.03
C TYR A 308 20.32 -5.25 -0.36
N ASN A 309 21.57 -4.79 -0.47
CA ASN A 309 22.29 -4.81 -1.74
C ASN A 309 22.62 -6.23 -2.20
N GLN A 310 22.96 -7.11 -1.28
CA GLN A 310 23.25 -8.51 -1.60
C GLN A 310 22.02 -9.23 -2.18
N ARG A 311 20.82 -8.99 -1.64
CA ARG A 311 19.57 -9.52 -2.19
C ARG A 311 19.37 -9.06 -3.64
N PHE A 312 19.56 -7.78 -3.92
CA PHE A 312 19.44 -7.24 -5.28
C PHE A 312 20.50 -7.76 -6.25
N LYS A 313 21.75 -7.92 -5.81
CA LYS A 313 22.82 -8.58 -6.60
C LYS A 313 22.47 -10.03 -6.96
N LEU A 314 21.73 -10.71 -6.10
CA LEU A 314 21.23 -12.07 -6.33
C LEU A 314 19.86 -12.10 -7.03
N GLU A 315 19.36 -10.95 -7.47
CA GLU A 315 18.03 -10.75 -8.04
C GLU A 315 16.90 -11.31 -7.18
N ARG A 316 17.04 -11.20 -5.87
CA ARG A 316 16.00 -11.56 -4.89
C ARG A 316 15.36 -10.30 -4.33
N ALA A 317 14.04 -10.29 -4.22
CA ALA A 317 13.36 -9.19 -3.55
C ALA A 317 13.77 -9.13 -2.08
N VAL A 318 13.88 -7.92 -1.56
CA VAL A 318 13.95 -7.63 -0.13
C VAL A 318 12.54 -7.61 0.45
N GLY A 319 11.56 -7.02 -0.25
CA GLY A 319 10.16 -7.10 0.15
C GLY A 319 9.23 -6.13 -0.56
N TRP A 320 7.93 -6.39 -0.50
CA TRP A 320 6.93 -5.60 -1.25
C TRP A 320 6.71 -4.19 -0.68
N TYR A 321 6.91 -4.02 0.63
CA TYR A 321 6.66 -2.77 1.35
C TYR A 321 7.93 -1.94 1.57
N GLY A 322 7.78 -0.61 1.50
CA GLY A 322 8.84 0.36 1.76
C GLY A 322 9.15 0.64 3.22
N PHE A 323 8.22 0.33 4.14
CA PHE A 323 8.28 0.74 5.54
C PHE A 323 9.58 0.39 6.26
N SER A 324 10.08 -0.84 6.08
CA SER A 324 11.33 -1.27 6.72
C SER A 324 12.54 -0.46 6.23
N ARG A 325 12.65 -0.21 4.91
CA ARG A 325 13.76 0.61 4.36
C ARG A 325 13.72 2.04 4.87
N ILE A 326 12.52 2.62 4.95
CA ILE A 326 12.33 3.98 5.48
C ILE A 326 12.71 4.04 6.96
N LEU A 327 12.34 3.02 7.75
CA LEU A 327 12.71 2.94 9.16
C LEU A 327 14.20 2.67 9.37
N ALA A 328 14.90 2.05 8.41
CA ALA A 328 16.36 1.98 8.41
C ALA A 328 17.00 3.36 8.18
N VAL A 329 16.48 4.14 7.22
CA VAL A 329 16.91 5.53 7.00
C VAL A 329 16.62 6.39 8.24
N LEU A 330 15.46 6.21 8.87
CA LEU A 330 15.11 6.86 10.14
C LEU A 330 16.09 6.49 11.26
N ALA A 331 16.45 5.21 11.39
CA ALA A 331 17.37 4.78 12.44
C ALA A 331 18.76 5.41 12.24
N TRP A 332 19.24 5.52 11.00
CA TRP A 332 20.48 6.22 10.70
C TRP A 332 20.39 7.71 11.06
N ASP A 333 19.27 8.38 10.72
CA ASP A 333 19.00 9.78 11.08
C ASP A 333 18.98 9.99 12.61
N TRP A 334 18.33 9.11 13.36
CA TRP A 334 18.14 9.25 14.81
C TRP A 334 19.34 8.80 15.64
N LEU A 335 20.21 7.95 15.09
CA LEU A 335 21.45 7.48 15.75
C LEU A 335 22.70 8.20 15.23
N TYR A 336 22.53 9.22 14.39
CA TYR A 336 23.64 9.91 13.73
C TYR A 336 24.71 10.43 14.70
N ASP A 337 24.29 11.03 15.81
CA ASP A 337 25.17 11.66 16.81
C ASP A 337 25.96 10.66 17.66
N VAL A 338 25.52 9.39 17.71
CA VAL A 338 26.16 8.33 18.50
C VAL A 338 26.92 7.30 17.68
N MET A 339 26.72 7.27 16.36
CA MET A 339 27.54 6.45 15.47
C MET A 339 28.94 7.06 15.31
N THR A 340 29.96 6.21 15.21
CA THR A 340 31.30 6.67 14.82
C THR A 340 31.26 7.23 13.38
N PRO A 341 32.19 8.13 12.99
CA PRO A 341 32.29 8.59 11.61
C PRO A 341 32.37 7.44 10.59
N GLU A 342 33.12 6.38 10.91
CA GLU A 342 33.30 5.21 10.06
C GLU A 342 31.99 4.43 9.89
N ASP A 343 31.25 4.23 10.99
CA ASP A 343 29.96 3.55 10.96
C ASP A 343 28.93 4.35 10.16
N ARG A 344 28.90 5.68 10.35
CA ARG A 344 28.02 6.58 9.60
C ARG A 344 28.25 6.45 8.10
N ASP A 345 29.50 6.54 7.67
CA ASP A 345 29.90 6.47 6.27
C ASP A 345 29.60 5.10 5.66
N ALA A 346 30.01 4.01 6.32
CA ALA A 346 29.82 2.66 5.82
C ALA A 346 28.32 2.31 5.66
N ILE A 347 27.50 2.61 6.66
CA ILE A 347 26.06 2.34 6.61
C ILE A 347 25.37 3.23 5.56
N ALA A 348 25.74 4.52 5.48
CA ALA A 348 25.18 5.43 4.50
C ALA A 348 25.48 4.96 3.08
N ARG A 349 26.73 4.63 2.75
CA ARG A 349 27.11 4.18 1.40
C ARG A 349 26.31 2.96 0.94
N GLU A 350 26.13 1.97 1.80
CA GLU A 350 25.32 0.79 1.48
C GLU A 350 23.85 1.16 1.29
N MET A 351 23.27 1.98 2.16
CA MET A 351 21.87 2.41 2.01
C MET A 351 21.66 3.26 0.75
N ILE A 352 22.60 4.15 0.42
CA ILE A 352 22.58 4.98 -0.79
C ILE A 352 22.66 4.11 -2.05
N ALA A 353 23.54 3.10 -2.06
CA ALA A 353 23.59 2.13 -3.15
C ALA A 353 22.24 1.41 -3.33
N HIS A 354 21.58 1.01 -2.23
CA HIS A 354 20.26 0.40 -2.28
C HIS A 354 19.19 1.36 -2.82
N CYS A 355 19.21 2.63 -2.41
CA CYS A 355 18.34 3.67 -2.95
C CYS A 355 18.50 3.81 -4.46
N LYS A 356 19.74 3.79 -4.99
CA LYS A 356 20.00 3.86 -6.44
C LYS A 356 19.33 2.71 -7.18
N TRP A 357 19.46 1.47 -6.71
CA TRP A 357 18.75 0.32 -7.27
C TRP A 357 17.23 0.52 -7.25
N LEU A 358 16.68 0.98 -6.12
CA LEU A 358 15.25 1.23 -5.97
C LEU A 358 14.72 2.32 -6.89
N THR A 359 15.56 3.25 -7.34
CA THR A 359 15.16 4.34 -8.23
C THR A 359 15.37 4.03 -9.71
N ASP A 360 16.08 2.95 -10.04
CA ASP A 360 16.18 2.44 -11.40
C ASP A 360 14.88 1.71 -11.79
N LEU A 361 14.05 2.39 -12.58
CA LEU A 361 12.78 1.84 -13.06
C LEU A 361 12.93 0.56 -13.88
N LYS A 362 14.02 0.39 -14.65
CA LYS A 362 14.24 -0.84 -15.43
C LYS A 362 14.49 -2.01 -14.48
N PHE A 363 15.37 -1.80 -13.50
CA PHE A 363 15.68 -2.79 -12.50
C PHE A 363 14.45 -3.17 -11.65
N ILE A 364 13.71 -2.19 -11.11
CA ILE A 364 12.56 -2.51 -10.25
C ILE A 364 11.41 -3.16 -11.02
N ARG A 365 11.21 -2.85 -12.31
CA ARG A 365 10.27 -3.61 -13.15
C ARG A 365 10.65 -5.08 -13.29
N MET A 366 11.95 -5.38 -13.42
CA MET A 366 12.46 -6.77 -13.43
C MET A 366 12.27 -7.46 -12.07
N MET A 367 12.41 -6.71 -10.97
CA MET A 367 12.27 -7.25 -9.61
C MET A 367 10.81 -7.41 -9.15
N CYS A 368 9.86 -6.72 -9.78
CA CYS A 368 8.47 -6.74 -9.34
C CYS A 368 7.83 -8.15 -9.36
N PRO A 369 7.98 -8.97 -10.41
CA PRO A 369 7.53 -10.37 -10.41
C PRO A 369 8.19 -11.23 -9.32
N LYS A 370 9.32 -10.76 -8.75
CA LYS A 370 10.09 -11.46 -7.71
C LYS A 370 9.73 -10.99 -6.29
N GLY A 371 8.76 -10.08 -6.14
CA GLY A 371 8.23 -9.63 -4.85
C GLY A 371 8.60 -8.20 -4.44
N GLU A 372 9.23 -7.41 -5.32
CA GLU A 372 9.37 -5.96 -5.09
C GLU A 372 8.10 -5.19 -5.50
N GLY A 373 7.72 -4.19 -4.71
CA GLY A 373 6.57 -3.36 -5.02
C GLY A 373 6.87 -2.30 -6.09
N LEU A 374 5.95 -2.09 -7.03
CA LEU A 374 5.98 -1.00 -8.03
C LEU A 374 4.70 -0.14 -7.97
N ASN A 375 4.01 -0.14 -6.82
CA ASN A 375 2.73 0.56 -6.68
C ASN A 375 2.91 2.09 -6.71
N GLY A 376 2.41 2.74 -7.76
CA GLY A 376 2.52 4.19 -7.96
C GLY A 376 1.36 5.00 -7.35
N PRO A 377 1.32 6.33 -7.61
CA PRO A 377 0.36 7.27 -7.01
C PRO A 377 -1.11 6.92 -7.19
N GLY A 378 -1.48 6.27 -8.31
CA GLY A 378 -2.83 5.80 -8.59
C GLY A 378 -3.23 4.50 -7.86
N SER A 379 -2.41 4.02 -6.94
CA SER A 379 -2.58 2.72 -6.26
C SER A 379 -2.16 2.81 -4.79
N GLY A 380 -1.53 1.76 -4.27
CA GLY A 380 -1.11 1.66 -2.89
C GLY A 380 -0.05 2.66 -2.42
N PHE A 381 0.90 3.02 -3.29
CA PHE A 381 2.03 3.91 -2.96
C PHE A 381 2.82 3.52 -1.68
N TYR A 382 2.81 2.24 -1.29
CA TYR A 382 3.52 1.72 -0.11
C TYR A 382 4.81 0.93 -0.45
N SER A 383 5.30 1.03 -1.69
CA SER A 383 6.54 0.40 -2.14
C SER A 383 7.77 1.24 -1.79
N ALA A 384 8.92 0.58 -1.63
CA ALA A 384 10.19 1.26 -1.39
C ALA A 384 10.56 2.19 -2.55
N HIS A 385 10.32 1.77 -3.80
CA HIS A 385 10.54 2.57 -5.01
C HIS A 385 9.85 3.94 -4.97
N CYS A 386 8.60 3.98 -4.52
CA CYS A 386 7.81 5.21 -4.52
C CYS A 386 8.01 6.08 -3.27
N MET A 387 8.13 5.46 -2.11
CA MET A 387 8.19 6.19 -0.84
C MET A 387 9.60 6.64 -0.47
N LEU A 388 10.59 5.76 -0.63
CA LEU A 388 11.95 5.97 -0.11
C LEU A 388 12.63 7.24 -0.65
N PRO A 389 12.44 7.67 -1.92
CA PRO A 389 13.02 8.91 -2.43
C PRO A 389 12.77 10.13 -1.54
N TRP A 390 11.56 10.27 -0.98
CA TRP A 390 11.23 11.39 -0.10
C TRP A 390 12.06 11.36 1.19
N TYR A 391 12.01 10.23 1.90
CA TYR A 391 12.67 10.09 3.20
C TYR A 391 14.20 10.09 3.09
N ALA A 392 14.74 9.42 2.09
CA ALA A 392 16.19 9.43 1.82
C ALA A 392 16.67 10.79 1.31
N GLY A 393 15.87 11.49 0.50
CA GLY A 393 16.14 12.86 0.05
C GLY A 393 16.17 13.87 1.19
N ILE A 394 15.38 13.68 2.25
CA ILE A 394 15.47 14.51 3.47
C ILE A 394 16.75 14.19 4.26
N VAL A 395 17.05 12.91 4.45
CA VAL A 395 18.09 12.45 5.39
C VAL A 395 19.51 12.55 4.83
N TYR A 396 19.73 12.29 3.54
CA TYR A 396 21.09 12.27 2.96
C TYR A 396 21.46 13.54 2.20
N ARG A 397 20.53 14.48 2.04
CA ARG A 397 20.81 15.75 1.36
C ARG A 397 21.75 16.63 2.19
N GLY A 398 22.84 17.05 1.55
CA GLY A 398 23.84 17.93 2.14
C GLY A 398 24.83 17.20 3.06
N GLU A 399 24.81 15.85 3.05
CA GLU A 399 25.79 15.04 3.79
C GLU A 399 27.08 14.81 2.98
N GLY A 400 27.14 15.24 1.72
CA GLY A 400 28.35 15.17 0.90
C GLY A 400 28.62 13.81 0.25
N TYR A 401 27.65 12.90 0.23
CA TYR A 401 27.78 11.60 -0.46
C TYR A 401 27.49 11.70 -1.97
N ASP A 402 26.28 12.15 -2.31
CA ASP A 402 25.79 12.33 -3.69
C ASP A 402 24.62 13.32 -3.64
N ASP A 403 24.92 14.57 -3.30
CA ASP A 403 23.91 15.59 -3.00
C ASP A 403 22.98 15.82 -4.20
N ALA A 404 23.51 15.83 -5.43
CA ALA A 404 22.71 15.98 -6.65
C ALA A 404 21.69 14.84 -6.81
N PHE A 405 22.07 13.60 -6.51
CA PHE A 405 21.14 12.48 -6.50
C PHE A 405 20.03 12.70 -5.46
N PHE A 406 20.37 13.12 -4.23
CA PHE A 406 19.39 13.29 -3.16
C PHE A 406 18.49 14.52 -3.31
N GLU A 407 18.97 15.59 -3.96
CA GLU A 407 18.12 16.71 -4.38
C GLU A 407 17.06 16.24 -5.37
N LYS A 408 17.45 15.43 -6.36
CA LYS A 408 16.51 14.81 -7.29
C LYS A 408 15.55 13.84 -6.59
N GLN A 409 16.01 13.06 -5.61
CA GLN A 409 15.15 12.15 -4.86
C GLN A 409 14.13 12.89 -4.00
N LEU A 410 14.52 14.01 -3.37
CA LEU A 410 13.61 14.86 -2.62
C LEU A 410 12.46 15.37 -3.51
N GLU A 411 12.78 15.91 -4.69
CA GLU A 411 11.79 16.35 -5.67
C GLU A 411 10.91 15.21 -6.16
N THR A 412 11.51 14.08 -6.56
CA THR A 412 10.78 12.90 -7.07
C THR A 412 9.84 12.33 -6.02
N GLY A 413 10.32 12.20 -4.78
CA GLY A 413 9.55 11.71 -3.65
C GLY A 413 8.40 12.64 -3.30
N LEU A 414 8.63 13.96 -3.29
CA LEU A 414 7.58 14.95 -3.05
C LEU A 414 6.51 14.90 -4.16
N ALA A 415 6.93 14.90 -5.42
CA ALA A 415 6.03 14.80 -6.56
C ALA A 415 5.16 13.55 -6.49
N GLY A 416 5.75 12.40 -6.12
CA GLY A 416 5.04 11.14 -5.94
C GLY A 416 3.99 11.22 -4.82
N HIS A 417 4.34 11.77 -3.65
CA HIS A 417 3.39 11.92 -2.54
C HIS A 417 2.27 12.91 -2.87
N LEU A 418 2.55 14.04 -3.51
CA LEU A 418 1.53 15.01 -3.92
C LEU A 418 0.58 14.40 -4.97
N ALA A 419 1.10 13.64 -5.94
CA ALA A 419 0.28 12.92 -6.90
C ALA A 419 -0.61 11.86 -6.23
N MET A 420 -0.07 11.16 -5.23
CA MET A 420 -0.81 10.15 -4.46
C MET A 420 -1.93 10.80 -3.66
N LEU A 421 -1.64 11.89 -2.94
CA LEU A 421 -2.63 12.64 -2.17
C LEU A 421 -3.71 13.22 -3.05
N ALA A 422 -3.35 13.81 -4.20
CA ALA A 422 -4.33 14.35 -5.13
C ALA A 422 -5.25 13.26 -5.68
N ASN A 423 -4.70 12.09 -6.03
CA ASN A 423 -5.48 10.93 -6.48
C ASN A 423 -6.41 10.41 -5.39
N ARG A 424 -5.94 10.31 -4.13
CA ARG A 424 -6.79 9.89 -3.00
C ARG A 424 -7.88 10.91 -2.69
N ASN A 425 -7.54 12.19 -2.75
CA ASN A 425 -8.48 13.28 -2.53
C ASN A 425 -9.60 13.28 -3.59
N SER A 426 -9.27 13.05 -4.86
CA SER A 426 -10.31 12.93 -5.90
C SER A 426 -11.20 11.71 -5.72
N MET A 427 -10.62 10.61 -5.22
CA MET A 427 -11.33 9.35 -5.00
C MET A 427 -12.22 9.37 -3.74
N ALA A 428 -11.86 10.20 -2.76
CA ALA A 428 -12.66 10.40 -1.56
C ALA A 428 -13.94 11.22 -1.81
N GLY A 429 -14.06 11.92 -2.95
CA GLY A 429 -15.24 12.72 -3.27
C GLY A 429 -15.64 13.66 -2.13
N ASP A 430 -16.96 13.71 -1.85
CA ASP A 430 -17.55 14.49 -0.75
C ASP A 430 -17.92 13.62 0.46
N ASP A 431 -17.87 12.28 0.32
CA ASP A 431 -18.35 11.28 1.29
C ASP A 431 -17.21 10.48 1.96
N GLY A 432 -15.98 10.72 1.53
CA GLY A 432 -14.80 10.03 2.02
C GLY A 432 -14.54 8.72 1.30
N GLY A 433 -13.75 7.86 1.95
CA GLY A 433 -13.34 6.58 1.38
C GLY A 433 -11.89 6.57 0.98
N SER A 434 -11.45 5.44 0.46
CA SER A 434 -10.05 5.17 0.13
C SER A 434 -9.95 4.58 -1.25
N VAL A 435 -8.76 4.61 -1.85
CA VAL A 435 -8.51 4.11 -3.22
C VAL A 435 -8.61 2.59 -3.36
N ASN A 436 -9.05 1.90 -2.31
CA ASN A 436 -9.35 0.47 -2.30
C ASN A 436 -10.62 0.22 -1.48
N SER A 437 -11.40 -0.79 -1.87
CA SER A 437 -12.57 -1.25 -1.11
C SER A 437 -12.21 -2.21 0.02
N THR A 438 -10.97 -2.71 0.07
CA THR A 438 -10.50 -3.68 1.05
C THR A 438 -10.20 -2.99 2.39
N PRO A 439 -10.95 -3.28 3.47
CA PRO A 439 -10.80 -2.57 4.73
C PRO A 439 -9.38 -2.67 5.32
N GLY A 440 -8.70 -3.81 5.16
CA GLY A 440 -7.32 -3.99 5.64
C GLY A 440 -6.31 -3.01 5.02
N TYR A 441 -6.46 -2.64 3.75
CA TYR A 441 -5.60 -1.64 3.12
C TYR A 441 -5.96 -0.23 3.56
N CYS A 442 -7.26 0.04 3.70
CA CYS A 442 -7.80 1.34 4.14
C CYS A 442 -7.50 1.64 5.60
N TYR A 443 -7.43 0.64 6.48
CA TYR A 443 -7.10 0.82 7.89
C TYR A 443 -5.61 0.72 8.19
N GLY A 444 -4.83 0.14 7.28
CA GLY A 444 -3.42 -0.11 7.47
C GLY A 444 -2.56 0.70 6.51
N THR A 445 -2.06 0.02 5.49
CA THR A 445 -0.91 0.50 4.71
C THR A 445 -1.14 1.81 3.97
N TYR A 446 -2.38 2.13 3.57
CA TYR A 446 -2.64 3.36 2.81
C TYR A 446 -2.52 4.56 3.73
N ASN A 447 -3.20 4.50 4.87
CA ASN A 447 -3.16 5.54 5.88
C ASN A 447 -1.73 5.76 6.39
N ASN A 448 -0.93 4.70 6.57
CA ASN A 448 0.47 4.86 6.99
C ASN A 448 1.27 5.73 6.02
N VAL A 449 1.09 5.53 4.72
CA VAL A 449 1.81 6.29 3.69
C VAL A 449 1.50 7.78 3.82
N GLU A 450 0.22 8.14 3.98
CA GLU A 450 -0.22 9.54 4.12
C GLU A 450 0.23 10.11 5.46
N PHE A 451 0.01 9.40 6.56
CA PHE A 451 0.38 9.87 7.89
C PHE A 451 1.90 10.05 8.01
N TRP A 452 2.72 9.16 7.47
CA TRP A 452 4.18 9.35 7.49
C TRP A 452 4.57 10.60 6.71
N PHE A 453 4.00 10.81 5.54
CA PHE A 453 4.25 12.03 4.78
C PHE A 453 3.82 13.28 5.54
N PHE A 454 2.60 13.31 6.09
CA PHE A 454 2.09 14.42 6.90
C PHE A 454 2.94 14.70 8.14
N LEU A 455 3.37 13.65 8.85
CA LEU A 455 4.23 13.77 10.02
C LEU A 455 5.60 14.32 9.64
N SER A 456 6.22 13.83 8.57
CA SER A 456 7.50 14.37 8.09
C SER A 456 7.38 15.82 7.64
N TRP A 457 6.30 16.18 6.94
CA TRP A 457 6.03 17.56 6.53
C TRP A 457 5.86 18.49 7.73
N LYS A 458 5.07 18.07 8.71
CA LYS A 458 4.85 18.84 9.94
C LYS A 458 6.13 18.99 10.76
N ALA A 459 6.94 17.94 10.85
CA ALA A 459 8.21 18.00 11.56
C ALA A 459 9.17 19.01 10.94
N LEU A 460 9.18 19.12 9.61
CA LEU A 460 10.06 20.04 8.89
C LEU A 460 9.52 21.47 8.89
N THR A 461 8.23 21.66 8.59
CA THR A 461 7.65 22.99 8.32
C THR A 461 6.86 23.59 9.48
N GLY A 462 6.51 22.79 10.49
CA GLY A 462 5.51 23.13 11.51
C GLY A 462 4.07 23.16 11.01
N LYS A 463 3.82 23.01 9.70
CA LYS A 463 2.49 23.15 9.08
C LYS A 463 1.78 21.81 8.93
N ASN A 464 0.46 21.85 8.93
CA ASN A 464 -0.38 20.69 8.66
C ASN A 464 -0.75 20.60 7.17
N ILE A 465 0.03 19.87 6.37
CA ILE A 465 -0.26 19.71 4.93
C ILE A 465 -1.56 18.93 4.65
N SER A 466 -2.13 18.21 5.62
CA SER A 466 -3.40 17.51 5.39
C SER A 466 -4.56 18.47 5.12
N GLU A 467 -4.43 19.76 5.45
CA GLU A 467 -5.44 20.78 5.14
C GLU A 467 -5.53 21.08 3.64
N ASP A 468 -4.45 20.84 2.89
CA ASP A 468 -4.45 20.95 1.43
C ASP A 468 -5.12 19.73 0.76
N PHE A 469 -5.34 18.64 1.51
CA PHE A 469 -5.83 17.35 1.02
C PHE A 469 -6.89 16.76 1.97
N SER A 470 -8.14 17.24 1.84
CA SER A 470 -9.26 16.91 2.73
C SER A 470 -9.69 15.44 2.74
N GLY A 471 -9.30 14.64 1.75
CA GLY A 471 -9.76 13.25 1.59
C GLY A 471 -9.56 12.39 2.84
N MET A 472 -8.41 12.51 3.51
CA MET A 472 -8.17 11.80 4.77
C MET A 472 -9.02 12.31 5.95
N GLY A 473 -9.39 13.59 5.94
CA GLY A 473 -10.32 14.16 6.92
C GLY A 473 -11.74 13.63 6.77
N LEU A 474 -12.11 13.18 5.56
CA LEU A 474 -13.41 12.57 5.25
C LEU A 474 -13.46 11.06 5.55
N PHE A 475 -12.31 10.40 5.69
CA PHE A 475 -12.23 8.96 5.94
C PHE A 475 -13.08 8.45 7.14
N PRO A 476 -13.21 9.19 8.26
CA PRO A 476 -14.12 8.79 9.34
C PRO A 476 -15.59 8.66 8.93
N PHE A 477 -16.08 9.48 7.99
CA PHE A 477 -17.48 9.38 7.51
C PHE A 477 -17.71 8.07 6.77
N TRP A 478 -16.78 7.70 5.89
CA TRP A 478 -16.81 6.40 5.22
C TRP A 478 -16.72 5.24 6.22
N LEU A 479 -15.84 5.35 7.23
CA LEU A 479 -15.74 4.34 8.29
C LEU A 479 -17.10 4.17 9.00
N THR A 480 -17.73 5.26 9.41
CA THR A 480 -19.06 5.22 10.03
C THR A 480 -20.08 4.56 9.10
N TYR A 481 -20.11 4.94 7.82
CA TYR A 481 -21.00 4.33 6.83
C TYR A 481 -20.78 2.82 6.65
N THR A 482 -19.54 2.33 6.76
CA THR A 482 -19.24 0.90 6.59
C THR A 482 -19.55 0.04 7.83
N LEU A 483 -19.65 0.65 9.01
CA LEU A 483 -19.91 -0.05 10.27
C LEU A 483 -21.41 -0.17 10.59
N PHE A 484 -22.26 0.60 9.91
CA PHE A 484 -23.73 0.55 9.99
C PHE A 484 -24.33 0.08 8.65
#